data_AF-S5TN91-F1
#
_entry.id   AF-S5TN91-F1
#
_cell.length_a   1.000
_cell.length_b   1.000
_cell.length_c   1.000
_cell.angle_alpha   90.00
_cell.angle_beta   90.00
_cell.angle_gamma   90.00
#
_symmetry.space_group_name_H-M   'P 1'
#
loop_
_entity.id
_entity.type
_entity.pdbx_description
1 polymer ?
#
loop_
_entity_poly.entity_id
_entity_poly.type
_entity_poly.pdbx_seq_one_letter_code
_entity_poly.pdbx_strand_id
1 'polypeptide(L)'
;MELILLVLGSIGLNIIDIYIMIEILIMGCTVNSIWISNINNDMIGLLYSLIQIIIAGIESAIGLSILVSFNKIRGSDEILRSL
;
A
#
# COMPACT_ATOMS: atom_id res chain seq x y z
N MET A 1 3.77 -3.46 -16.93
CA MET A 1 2.68 -2.51 -16.61
C MET A 1 2.83 -2.03 -15.16
N GLU A 2 3.01 -2.96 -14.22
CA GLU A 2 3.33 -2.67 -12.80
C GLU A 2 4.59 -1.79 -12.61
N LEU A 3 5.65 -2.03 -13.38
CA LEU A 3 6.87 -1.22 -13.37
C LEU A 3 6.66 0.23 -13.86
N ILE A 4 5.67 0.47 -14.73
CA ILE A 4 5.31 1.80 -15.22
C ILE A 4 4.53 2.58 -14.17
N LEU A 5 3.65 1.91 -13.41
CA LEU A 5 2.98 2.51 -12.26
C LEU A 5 3.97 2.92 -11.17
N LEU A 6 4.99 2.11 -10.90
CA LEU A 6 6.06 2.47 -9.95
C LEU A 6 6.90 3.68 -10.42
N VAL A 7 7.17 3.79 -11.72
CA VAL A 7 7.94 4.92 -12.29
C VAL A 7 7.11 6.20 -12.36
N LEU A 8 5.81 6.12 -12.66
CA LEU A 8 4.90 7.29 -12.61
C LEU A 8 4.73 7.82 -11.19
N GLY A 9 4.81 6.93 -10.20
CA GLY A 9 4.74 7.27 -8.79
C GLY A 9 5.95 8.04 -8.26
N SER A 10 7.17 7.69 -8.67
CA SER A 10 8.40 8.13 -7.99
C SER A 10 8.83 9.60 -8.23
N ILE A 11 7.99 10.41 -8.86
CA ILE A 11 8.31 11.81 -9.18
C ILE A 11 7.87 12.71 -8.00
N GLY A 12 8.80 12.95 -7.07
CA GLY A 12 8.71 14.03 -6.07
C GLY A 12 7.75 13.79 -4.92
N LEU A 13 8.03 12.77 -4.09
CA LEU A 13 7.05 12.25 -3.14
C LEU A 13 7.35 12.51 -1.67
N ASN A 14 6.31 12.89 -0.93
CA ASN A 14 6.28 12.83 0.53
C ASN A 14 6.15 11.38 0.99
N ILE A 15 6.37 11.15 2.28
CA ILE A 15 6.29 9.80 2.86
C ILE A 15 4.91 9.13 2.64
N ILE A 16 3.85 9.94 2.57
CA ILE A 16 2.48 9.50 2.32
C ILE A 16 2.32 9.03 0.88
N ASP A 17 2.90 9.77 -0.06
CA ASP A 17 2.81 9.42 -1.46
C ASP A 17 3.57 8.10 -1.72
N ILE A 18 4.74 7.90 -1.07
CA ILE A 18 5.48 6.64 -1.12
C ILE A 18 4.62 5.48 -0.59
N TYR A 19 3.87 5.72 0.49
CA TYR A 19 2.98 4.72 1.07
C TYR A 19 1.86 4.32 0.09
N ILE A 20 1.25 5.30 -0.56
CA ILE A 20 0.22 5.08 -1.58
C ILE A 20 0.79 4.33 -2.80
N MET A 21 2.06 4.58 -3.17
CA MET A 21 2.70 3.86 -4.28
C MET A 21 2.90 2.36 -3.98
N ILE A 22 3.27 2.02 -2.75
CA ILE A 22 3.42 0.63 -2.32
C ILE A 22 2.07 -0.10 -2.40
N GLU A 23 1.00 0.53 -1.92
CA GLU A 23 -0.35 -0.05 -1.98
C GLU A 23 -0.81 -0.28 -3.43
N ILE A 24 -0.58 0.69 -4.32
CA ILE A 24 -0.92 0.55 -5.75
C ILE A 24 -0.12 -0.57 -6.41
N LEU A 25 1.15 -0.75 -6.04
CA LEU A 25 1.99 -1.84 -6.56
C LEU A 25 1.46 -3.20 -6.11
N ILE A 26 1.16 -3.36 -4.82
CA ILE A 26 0.66 -4.63 -4.27
C ILE A 26 -0.72 -4.96 -4.85
N MET A 27 -1.59 -3.96 -5.02
CA MET A 27 -2.88 -4.12 -5.69
C MET A 27 -2.75 -4.47 -7.17
N GLY A 28 -1.77 -3.91 -7.88
CA GLY A 28 -1.48 -4.27 -9.27
C GLY A 28 -1.08 -5.74 -9.40
N CYS A 29 -0.17 -6.19 -8.53
CA CYS A 29 0.28 -7.59 -8.49
C CYS A 29 -0.87 -8.56 -8.15
N THR A 30 -1.77 -8.21 -7.22
CA THR A 30 -2.91 -9.09 -6.86
C THR A 30 -3.86 -9.28 -8.04
N VAL A 31 -4.17 -8.21 -8.78
CA VAL A 31 -5.02 -8.26 -9.98
C VAL A 31 -4.37 -9.10 -11.08
N ASN A 32 -3.07 -8.95 -11.29
CA ASN A 32 -2.33 -9.75 -12.27
C ASN A 32 -2.33 -11.25 -11.91
N SER A 33 -2.12 -11.58 -10.64
CA SER A 33 -2.22 -12.95 -10.12
C SER A 33 -3.62 -13.55 -10.36
N ILE A 34 -4.70 -12.80 -10.11
CA ILE A 34 -6.07 -13.26 -10.38
C ILE A 34 -6.27 -13.53 -11.88
N TRP A 35 -5.79 -12.63 -12.74
CA TRP A 35 -5.97 -12.75 -14.18
C TRP A 35 -5.26 -13.98 -14.75
N ILE A 36 -3.99 -14.20 -14.37
CA ILE A 36 -3.20 -15.37 -14.80
C ILE A 36 -3.84 -16.66 -14.28
N SER A 37 -4.26 -16.66 -13.01
CA SER A 37 -4.88 -17.83 -12.38
C SER A 37 -6.21 -18.20 -13.03
N ASN A 38 -7.01 -17.20 -13.43
CA ASN A 38 -8.26 -17.41 -14.15
C ASN A 38 -8.04 -17.93 -15.59
N ILE A 39 -7.00 -17.44 -16.29
CA ILE A 39 -6.65 -17.96 -17.63
C ILE A 39 -6.21 -19.43 -17.56
N ASN A 40 -5.45 -19.78 -16.51
CA ASN A 40 -4.93 -21.14 -16.33
C ASN A 40 -5.92 -22.08 -15.62
N ASN A 41 -7.11 -21.60 -15.22
CA ASN A 41 -8.06 -22.32 -14.35
C ASN A 41 -7.40 -22.90 -13.08
N ASP A 42 -6.42 -22.17 -12.52
CA ASP A 42 -5.69 -22.60 -11.34
C ASP A 42 -6.36 -22.08 -10.05
N MET A 43 -7.02 -23.02 -9.34
CA MET A 43 -7.65 -22.74 -8.05
C MET A 43 -6.64 -22.39 -6.95
N ILE A 44 -5.42 -22.91 -7.01
CA ILE A 44 -4.38 -22.60 -6.02
C ILE A 44 -3.90 -21.16 -6.20
N GLY A 45 -3.74 -20.71 -7.45
CA GLY A 45 -3.41 -19.31 -7.76
C GLY A 45 -4.50 -18.34 -7.32
N LEU A 46 -5.78 -18.70 -7.46
CA LEU A 46 -6.90 -17.91 -6.92
C LEU A 46 -6.87 -17.84 -5.38
N LEU A 47 -6.61 -18.95 -4.69
CA LEU A 47 -6.44 -18.97 -3.23
C LEU A 47 -5.25 -18.11 -2.77
N TYR A 48 -4.15 -18.14 -3.51
CA TYR A 48 -2.98 -17.29 -3.24
C TYR A 48 -3.32 -15.80 -3.39
N SER A 49 -4.07 -15.43 -4.42
CA SER A 49 -4.50 -14.05 -4.60
C SER A 49 -5.40 -13.53 -3.47
N LEU A 50 -6.23 -14.40 -2.88
CA LEU A 50 -7.03 -14.10 -1.68
C LEU A 50 -6.13 -13.80 -0.47
N ILE A 51 -5.08 -14.59 -0.26
CA ILE A 51 -4.09 -14.33 0.79
C ILE A 51 -3.40 -12.99 0.55
N GLN A 52 -3.04 -12.70 -0.70
CA GLN A 52 -2.38 -11.46 -1.07
C GLN A 52 -3.27 -10.22 -0.81
N ILE A 53 -4.58 -10.32 -1.03
CA ILE A 53 -5.56 -9.28 -0.66
C ILE A 53 -5.63 -9.08 0.87
N ILE A 54 -5.60 -10.18 1.65
CA ILE A 54 -5.62 -10.10 3.13
C ILE A 54 -4.37 -9.37 3.64
N ILE A 55 -3.19 -9.69 3.09
CA ILE A 55 -1.92 -9.06 3.47
C ILE A 55 -1.95 -7.56 3.13
N ALA A 56 -2.42 -7.18 1.93
CA ALA A 56 -2.58 -5.78 1.56
C ALA A 56 -3.50 -5.03 2.54
N GLY A 57 -4.59 -5.65 2.98
CA GLY A 57 -5.47 -5.09 4.02
C GLY A 57 -4.76 -4.86 5.35
N ILE A 58 -3.95 -5.82 5.80
CA ILE A 58 -3.17 -5.69 7.05
C ILE A 58 -2.13 -4.57 6.94
N GLU A 59 -1.42 -4.48 5.82
CA GLU A 59 -0.42 -3.44 5.58
C GLU A 59 -1.04 -2.05 5.67
N SER A 60 -2.15 -1.80 4.97
CA SER A 60 -2.85 -0.52 5.01
C SER A 60 -3.29 -0.09 6.42
N ALA A 61 -3.73 -1.05 7.26
CA ALA A 61 -4.10 -0.77 8.65
C ALA A 61 -2.89 -0.37 9.50
N ILE A 62 -1.76 -1.04 9.30
CA ILE A 62 -0.49 -0.70 9.97
C ILE A 62 -0.02 0.69 9.52
N GLY A 63 -0.04 0.98 8.22
CA GLY A 63 0.32 2.27 7.66
C GLY A 63 -0.45 3.43 8.25
N LEU A 64 -1.78 3.30 8.28
CA LEU A 64 -2.64 4.33 8.83
C LEU A 64 -2.40 4.51 10.33
N SER A 65 -2.17 3.43 11.08
CA SER A 65 -1.87 3.51 12.52
C SER A 65 -0.58 4.31 12.79
N ILE A 66 0.45 4.10 11.98
CA ILE A 66 1.73 4.83 12.07
C ILE A 66 1.50 6.30 11.72
N LEU A 67 0.78 6.58 10.63
CA LEU A 67 0.49 7.95 10.18
C LEU A 67 -0.28 8.75 11.23
N VAL A 68 -1.29 8.16 11.85
CA VAL A 68 -2.04 8.78 12.94
C VAL A 68 -1.16 9.01 14.17
N SER A 69 -0.29 8.06 14.52
CA SER A 69 0.65 8.21 15.64
C SER A 69 1.64 9.36 15.42
N PHE A 70 2.17 9.49 14.20
CA PHE A 70 3.09 10.56 13.80
C PHE A 70 2.44 11.94 13.88
N ASN A 71 1.20 12.06 13.40
CA ASN A 71 0.46 13.33 13.45
C ASN A 71 0.13 13.76 14.89
N LYS A 72 -0.05 12.82 15.82
CA LYS A 72 -0.27 13.14 17.25
C LYS A 72 0.97 13.76 17.91
N ILE A 73 2.16 13.27 17.61
CA ILE A 73 3.42 13.76 18.20
C ILE A 73 3.77 15.16 17.68
N ARG A 74 3.56 15.43 16.38
CA ARG A 74 3.78 16.76 15.81
C ARG A 74 2.86 17.83 16.41
N GLY A 75 1.60 17.49 16.66
CA GLY A 75 0.65 18.41 17.28
C GLY A 75 1.04 18.83 18.70
N SER A 76 1.67 17.94 19.49
CA SER A 76 2.16 18.30 20.84
C SER A 76 3.39 19.22 20.81
N ASP A 77 4.29 19.01 19.85
CA ASP A 77 5.50 19.84 19.71
C ASP A 77 5.17 21.28 19.27
N GLU A 78 4.14 21.43 18.42
CA GLU A 78 3.68 22.74 17.94
C GLU A 78 3.04 23.57 19.08
N ILE A 79 2.27 22.92 19.96
CA ILE A 79 1.72 23.56 21.17
C ILE A 79 2.86 24.03 22.10
N LEU A 80 3.87 23.18 22.34
CA LEU A 80 5.01 23.51 23.20
C LEU A 80 5.87 24.67 22.67
N ARG A 81 5.99 24.83 21.34
CA ARG A 81 6.73 25.94 20.72
C ARG A 81 5.99 27.28 20.76
N SER A 82 4.68 27.26 21.01
CA SER A 82 3.83 28.47 21.03
C SER A 82 3.76 29.15 22.41
N LEU A 83 4.37 28.54 23.44
CA LEU A 83 4.49 29.06 24.81
C LEU A 83 5.90 29.64 25.05
#